data_AF-A0A344U172-F1
#
_entry.id   AF-A0A344U172-F1
#
_cell.length_a   1.000
_cell.length_b   1.000
_cell.length_c   1.000
_cell.angle_alpha   90.00
_cell.angle_beta   90.00
_cell.angle_gamma   90.00
#
_symmetry.space_group_name_H-M   'P 1'
#
loop_
_entity.id
_entity.type
_entity.pdbx_description
1 polymer ?
#
loop_
_entity_poly.entity_id
_entity_poly.type
_entity_poly.pdbx_seq_one_letter_code
_entity_poly.pdbx_strand_id
1 'polypeptide(L)'
;MLPFATRADAGTPDLARTALAARDGWASSGSGTTGGQAADAAHDTTVTTRAELVKALRAGPSGAPRIIRIKGRIDAKTDDQGRRLDCADYAKGTGYTLAAYLKAYDPAVWGRSELPAGAQEPARAAAQARQAERIAIAVPSNTTVVGVPGTDAGINGGSLLVQKADNAVYRWTPKPGRTVPPGEHVFAVQYNHARGPRAPGADTYTATAATAGGRQHTVTGPVRAPGGG
;
A
#
# COMPACT_ATOMS: atom_id res chain seq x y z
N MET A 1 41.86 -22.86 -24.41
CA MET A 1 40.38 -22.73 -24.34
C MET A 1 39.95 -23.44 -23.07
N LEU A 2 39.69 -22.68 -21.99
CA LEU A 2 39.24 -23.22 -20.70
C LEU A 2 37.71 -23.16 -20.68
N PRO A 3 36.99 -24.26 -20.40
CA PRO A 3 35.55 -24.21 -20.29
C PRO A 3 35.16 -23.52 -18.98
N PHE A 4 34.43 -22.41 -19.08
CA PHE A 4 33.66 -21.87 -17.97
C PHE A 4 32.43 -22.74 -17.79
N ALA A 5 32.46 -23.63 -16.81
CA ALA A 5 31.26 -24.28 -16.29
C ALA A 5 30.62 -23.35 -15.26
N THR A 6 29.56 -22.65 -15.64
CA THR A 6 28.66 -22.00 -14.68
C THR A 6 27.79 -23.07 -14.03
N ARG A 7 28.00 -23.32 -12.72
CA ARG A 7 26.99 -24.01 -11.90
C ARG A 7 25.76 -23.12 -11.83
N ALA A 8 24.70 -23.51 -12.53
CA ALA A 8 23.37 -22.95 -12.33
C ALA A 8 22.74 -23.60 -11.09
N ASP A 9 23.12 -23.12 -9.91
CA ASP A 9 22.44 -23.44 -8.64
C ASP A 9 22.36 -22.19 -7.74
N ALA A 10 22.05 -21.04 -8.35
CA ALA A 10 21.58 -19.89 -7.59
C ALA A 10 20.04 -19.93 -7.64
N GLY A 11 19.43 -20.51 -6.60
CA GLY A 11 18.01 -20.31 -6.34
C GLY A 11 17.69 -18.81 -6.48
N THR A 12 16.55 -18.50 -7.12
CA THR A 12 16.13 -17.12 -7.34
C THR A 12 16.31 -16.32 -6.04
N PRO A 13 17.04 -15.19 -6.04
CA PRO A 13 17.30 -14.42 -4.83
C PRO A 13 15.98 -14.18 -4.09
N ASP A 14 15.94 -14.43 -2.78
CA ASP A 14 14.76 -14.11 -1.99
C ASP A 14 14.55 -12.60 -1.99
N LEU A 15 13.69 -12.15 -2.90
CA LEU A 15 13.37 -10.75 -3.09
C LEU A 15 12.83 -10.11 -1.81
N ALA A 16 12.30 -10.90 -0.88
CA ALA A 16 11.79 -10.42 0.40
C ALA A 16 12.88 -9.95 1.37
N ARG A 17 14.10 -10.49 1.26
CA ARG A 17 15.22 -10.19 2.16
C ARG A 17 16.28 -9.28 1.55
N THR A 18 16.13 -8.94 0.29
CA THR A 18 17.09 -8.10 -0.41
C THR A 18 16.80 -6.62 -0.07
N ALA A 19 17.78 -5.94 0.54
CA ALA A 19 17.71 -4.49 0.78
C ALA A 19 17.74 -3.69 -0.54
N LEU A 20 17.44 -2.40 -0.46
CA LEU A 20 17.74 -1.46 -1.54
C LEU A 20 19.25 -1.26 -1.62
N ALA A 21 19.82 -1.30 -2.82
CA ALA A 21 21.26 -1.15 -3.00
C ALA A 21 21.72 0.26 -2.61
N ALA A 22 22.97 0.37 -2.15
CA ALA A 22 23.57 1.67 -1.89
C ALA A 22 23.60 2.49 -3.19
N ARG A 23 23.25 3.79 -3.09
CA ARG A 23 23.18 4.73 -4.22
C ARG A 23 22.05 4.44 -5.23
N ASP A 24 21.10 3.56 -4.89
CA ASP A 24 19.89 3.30 -5.69
C ASP A 24 18.77 4.26 -5.29
N GLY A 25 18.94 5.54 -5.65
CA GLY A 25 17.97 6.60 -5.37
C GLY A 25 17.92 7.07 -3.92
N TRP A 26 17.01 8.00 -3.62
CA TRP A 26 16.94 8.68 -2.31
C TRP A 26 16.63 7.77 -1.13
N ALA A 27 15.86 6.71 -1.35
CA ALA A 27 15.57 5.71 -0.33
C ALA A 27 16.83 4.94 0.13
N SER A 28 17.95 5.05 -0.58
CA SER A 28 19.25 4.50 -0.17
C SER A 28 20.09 5.46 0.69
N SER A 29 19.64 6.70 0.91
CA SER A 29 20.35 7.70 1.71
C SER A 29 20.31 7.39 3.21
N GLY A 30 21.24 7.97 3.97
CA GLY A 30 21.33 7.76 5.43
C GLY A 30 21.57 6.29 5.78
N SER A 31 20.68 5.72 6.59
CA SER A 31 20.70 4.29 6.94
C SER A 31 20.27 3.35 5.81
N GLY A 32 19.79 3.90 4.68
CA GLY A 32 19.23 3.14 3.58
C GLY A 32 17.87 2.52 3.87
N THR A 33 17.39 1.68 2.95
CA THR A 33 16.12 0.96 3.06
C THR A 33 16.36 -0.55 3.01
N THR A 34 16.16 -1.22 4.13
CA THR A 34 16.31 -2.68 4.30
C THR A 34 14.98 -3.40 4.51
N GLY A 35 13.90 -2.66 4.78
CA GLY A 35 12.59 -3.21 5.09
C GLY A 35 12.65 -4.19 6.26
N GLY A 36 12.04 -5.35 6.07
CA GLY A 36 12.05 -6.48 6.99
C GLY A 36 13.19 -7.47 6.78
N GLN A 37 14.31 -7.10 6.14
CA GLN A 37 15.43 -8.01 5.85
C GLN A 37 15.85 -8.88 7.05
N ALA A 38 15.87 -8.28 8.24
CA ALA A 38 16.25 -8.92 9.50
C ALA A 38 15.10 -9.67 10.20
N ALA A 39 13.97 -9.90 9.54
CA ALA A 39 12.84 -10.63 10.11
C ALA A 39 13.26 -12.06 10.46
N ASP A 40 12.94 -12.50 11.68
CA ASP A 40 13.10 -13.89 12.07
C ASP A 40 12.07 -14.79 11.34
N ALA A 41 12.15 -16.10 11.56
CA ALA A 41 11.25 -17.06 10.94
C ALA A 41 9.79 -16.90 11.38
N ALA A 42 9.53 -16.39 12.59
CA ALA A 42 8.17 -16.18 13.09
C ALA A 42 7.50 -14.94 12.47
N HIS A 43 8.29 -13.99 11.98
CA HIS A 43 7.83 -12.75 11.35
C HIS A 43 8.03 -12.74 9.82
N ASP A 44 8.33 -13.89 9.21
CA ASP A 44 8.32 -14.12 7.76
C ASP A 44 7.08 -14.97 7.39
N THR A 45 5.99 -14.29 7.04
CA THR A 45 4.65 -14.90 6.98
C THR A 45 4.06 -14.82 5.59
N THR A 46 3.42 -15.91 5.14
CA THR A 46 2.60 -15.89 3.92
C THR A 46 1.14 -15.67 4.28
N VAL A 47 0.49 -14.74 3.59
CA VAL A 47 -0.89 -14.31 3.85
C VAL A 47 -1.71 -14.37 2.56
N THR A 48 -2.96 -14.75 2.70
CA THR A 48 -3.96 -14.93 1.63
C THR A 48 -5.26 -14.17 1.88
N THR A 49 -5.47 -13.70 3.12
CA THR A 49 -6.66 -12.93 3.50
C THR A 49 -6.28 -11.59 4.15
N ARG A 50 -7.26 -10.68 4.23
CA ARG A 50 -7.08 -9.41 4.94
C ARG A 50 -6.78 -9.64 6.42
N ALA A 51 -7.48 -10.58 7.07
CA ALA A 51 -7.31 -10.87 8.49
C ALA A 51 -5.88 -11.35 8.79
N GLU A 52 -5.35 -12.25 7.96
CA GLU A 52 -3.96 -12.71 8.04
C GLU A 52 -2.97 -11.57 7.83
N LEU A 53 -3.18 -10.73 6.81
CA LEU A 53 -2.34 -9.56 6.54
C LEU A 53 -2.28 -8.62 7.74
N VAL A 54 -3.42 -8.23 8.30
CA VAL A 54 -3.49 -7.32 9.46
C VAL A 54 -2.86 -7.97 10.70
N LYS A 55 -3.10 -9.26 10.93
CA LYS A 55 -2.49 -10.01 12.04
C LYS A 55 -0.97 -10.03 11.92
N ALA A 56 -0.45 -10.34 10.74
CA ALA A 56 0.98 -10.41 10.50
C ALA A 56 1.66 -9.03 10.59
N LEU A 57 1.01 -7.97 10.10
CA LEU A 57 1.50 -6.59 10.26
C LEU A 57 1.53 -6.14 11.73
N ARG A 58 0.72 -6.71 12.62
CA ARG A 58 0.68 -6.39 14.05
C ARG A 58 1.51 -7.35 14.91
N ALA A 59 2.10 -8.38 14.33
CA ALA A 59 2.89 -9.36 15.07
C ALA A 59 4.20 -8.75 15.61
N GLY A 60 4.62 -9.25 16.77
CA GLY A 60 5.87 -8.86 17.42
C GLY A 60 5.85 -7.49 18.09
N PRO A 61 6.95 -7.12 18.76
CA PRO A 61 7.08 -5.80 19.39
C PRO A 61 7.11 -4.68 18.34
N SER A 62 6.87 -3.45 18.81
CA SER A 62 6.97 -2.25 17.97
C SER A 62 8.36 -2.16 17.34
N GLY A 63 8.42 -1.92 16.03
CA GLY A 63 9.68 -1.82 15.28
C GLY A 63 10.35 -3.15 14.92
N ALA A 64 9.80 -4.31 15.33
CA ALA A 64 10.36 -5.61 14.93
C ALA A 64 10.36 -5.77 13.40
N PRO A 65 11.47 -6.19 12.77
CA PRO A 65 11.51 -6.46 11.34
C PRO A 65 10.53 -7.56 10.95
N ARG A 66 9.80 -7.38 9.85
CA ARG A 66 8.81 -8.36 9.37
C ARG A 66 8.73 -8.45 7.85
N ILE A 67 8.51 -9.67 7.35
CA ILE A 67 8.28 -9.99 5.94
C ILE A 67 6.86 -10.53 5.79
N ILE A 68 6.10 -9.90 4.89
CA ILE A 68 4.73 -10.29 4.55
C ILE A 68 4.69 -10.71 3.09
N ARG A 69 4.43 -11.99 2.84
CA ARG A 69 4.34 -12.58 1.50
C ARG A 69 2.87 -12.73 1.11
N ILE A 70 2.41 -11.94 0.16
CA ILE A 70 1.04 -11.99 -0.35
C ILE A 70 0.94 -13.09 -1.40
N LYS A 71 0.11 -14.11 -1.14
CA LYS A 71 -0.20 -15.18 -2.08
C LYS A 71 -1.63 -15.00 -2.60
N GLY A 72 -1.76 -14.73 -3.89
CA GLY A 72 -3.06 -14.43 -4.48
C GLY A 72 -3.57 -13.03 -4.16
N ARG A 73 -4.84 -12.82 -4.47
CA ARG A 73 -5.48 -11.50 -4.37
C ARG A 73 -6.23 -11.36 -3.06
N ILE A 74 -5.76 -10.46 -2.21
CA ILE A 74 -6.40 -10.11 -0.94
C ILE A 74 -7.46 -9.04 -1.19
N ASP A 75 -8.73 -9.33 -0.89
CA ASP A 75 -9.77 -8.32 -0.86
C ASP A 75 -9.78 -7.61 0.50
N ALA A 76 -9.52 -6.30 0.52
CA ALA A 76 -9.52 -5.51 1.74
C ALA A 76 -10.93 -5.20 2.27
N LYS A 77 -11.97 -5.56 1.51
CA LYS A 77 -13.37 -5.41 1.93
C LYS A 77 -13.93 -6.72 2.45
N THR A 78 -13.23 -7.36 3.38
CA THR A 78 -13.75 -8.53 4.10
C THR A 78 -13.73 -8.28 5.60
N ASP A 79 -14.65 -8.90 6.33
CA ASP A 79 -14.53 -9.04 7.78
C ASP A 79 -13.43 -10.06 8.14
N ASP A 80 -13.25 -10.27 9.45
CA ASP A 80 -12.18 -11.11 9.98
C ASP A 80 -12.50 -12.61 9.80
N GLN A 81 -13.73 -12.95 9.40
CA GLN A 81 -14.20 -14.26 8.99
C GLN A 81 -14.09 -14.47 7.47
N GLY A 82 -13.65 -13.46 6.72
CA GLY A 82 -13.46 -13.53 5.27
C GLY A 82 -14.73 -13.26 4.46
N ARG A 83 -15.87 -12.91 5.09
CA ARG A 83 -17.06 -12.51 4.37
C ARG A 83 -16.86 -11.12 3.79
N ARG A 84 -17.22 -10.94 2.51
CA ARG A 84 -17.15 -9.66 1.83
C ARG A 84 -18.13 -8.65 2.43
N LEU A 85 -17.65 -7.42 2.62
CA LEU A 85 -18.37 -6.29 3.17
C LEU A 85 -18.78 -5.33 2.06
N ASP A 86 -20.00 -4.81 2.16
CA ASP A 86 -20.53 -3.79 1.26
C ASP A 86 -20.84 -2.46 1.99
N CYS A 87 -21.42 -1.50 1.27
CA CYS A 87 -21.78 -0.21 1.83
C CYS A 87 -22.81 -0.30 2.97
N ALA A 88 -23.72 -1.28 2.92
CA ALA A 88 -24.73 -1.46 3.95
C ALA A 88 -24.12 -1.99 5.25
N ASP A 89 -23.14 -2.90 5.16
CA ASP A 89 -22.37 -3.35 6.33
C ASP A 89 -21.72 -2.17 7.06
N TYR A 90 -21.07 -1.25 6.34
CA TYR A 90 -20.43 -0.08 6.95
C TYR A 90 -21.44 0.91 7.55
N ALA A 91 -22.59 1.08 6.91
CA ALA A 91 -23.67 1.98 7.34
C ALA A 91 -24.50 1.43 8.52
N LYS A 92 -24.46 0.12 8.78
CA LYS A 92 -25.34 -0.56 9.74
C LYS A 92 -25.26 0.07 11.14
N GLY A 93 -26.34 0.70 11.59
CA GLY A 93 -26.39 1.31 12.92
C GLY A 93 -25.68 2.65 13.06
N THR A 94 -25.28 3.32 11.96
CA THR A 94 -24.88 4.74 12.00
C THR A 94 -26.07 5.69 11.83
N GLY A 95 -27.22 5.17 11.36
CA GLY A 95 -28.37 5.97 10.94
C GLY A 95 -28.28 6.48 9.50
N TYR A 96 -27.19 6.19 8.79
CA TYR A 96 -27.02 6.58 7.39
C TYR A 96 -27.79 5.63 6.46
N THR A 97 -28.50 6.23 5.50
CA THR A 97 -28.92 5.52 4.29
C THR A 97 -28.73 6.44 3.10
N LEU A 98 -28.36 5.89 1.94
CA LEU A 98 -28.23 6.69 0.72
C LEU A 98 -29.54 7.40 0.36
N ALA A 99 -30.68 6.71 0.53
CA ALA A 99 -31.99 7.26 0.24
C ALA A 99 -32.34 8.45 1.15
N ALA A 100 -32.12 8.35 2.46
CA ALA A 100 -32.37 9.46 3.39
C ALA A 100 -31.42 10.64 3.16
N TYR A 101 -30.16 10.36 2.86
CA TYR A 101 -29.17 11.37 2.53
C TYR A 101 -29.57 12.15 1.27
N LEU A 102 -29.88 11.44 0.17
CA LEU A 102 -30.29 12.07 -1.08
C LEU A 102 -31.59 12.87 -0.92
N LYS A 103 -32.55 12.37 -0.11
CA LYS A 103 -33.78 13.10 0.20
C LYS A 103 -33.51 14.37 1.03
N ALA A 104 -32.60 14.31 2.00
CA ALA A 104 -32.27 15.44 2.87
C ALA A 104 -31.50 16.54 2.13
N TYR A 105 -30.62 16.15 1.21
CA TYR A 105 -29.66 17.05 0.56
C TYR A 105 -29.88 17.18 -0.95
N ASP A 106 -31.09 16.87 -1.44
CA ASP A 106 -31.48 17.16 -2.81
C ASP A 106 -31.32 18.67 -3.06
N PRO A 107 -30.56 19.12 -4.08
CA PRO A 107 -30.38 20.54 -4.36
C PRO A 107 -31.69 21.32 -4.58
N ALA A 108 -32.78 20.65 -4.96
CA ALA A 108 -34.11 21.27 -5.11
C ALA A 108 -34.75 21.64 -3.75
N VAL A 109 -34.36 20.97 -2.67
CA VAL A 109 -34.88 21.20 -1.31
C VAL A 109 -33.86 21.90 -0.43
N TRP A 110 -32.61 21.44 -0.46
CA TRP A 110 -31.51 21.96 0.37
C TRP A 110 -30.86 23.22 -0.20
N GLY A 111 -30.95 23.43 -1.52
CA GLY A 111 -30.21 24.48 -2.21
C GLY A 111 -28.73 24.16 -2.41
N ARG A 112 -27.94 25.16 -2.80
CA ARG A 112 -26.51 25.03 -3.14
C ARG A 112 -25.59 26.02 -2.43
N SER A 113 -26.16 26.88 -1.60
CA SER A 113 -25.42 27.95 -0.89
C SER A 113 -24.68 27.43 0.34
N GLU A 114 -25.12 26.30 0.91
CA GLU A 114 -24.55 25.74 2.14
C GLU A 114 -24.16 24.28 1.95
N LEU A 115 -23.11 23.86 2.67
CA LEU A 115 -22.73 22.46 2.72
C LEU A 115 -23.82 21.64 3.42
N PRO A 116 -24.06 20.39 3.01
CA PRO A 116 -24.92 19.47 3.74
C PRO A 116 -24.59 19.44 5.24
N ALA A 117 -25.63 19.45 6.08
CA ALA A 117 -25.52 19.45 7.53
C ALA A 117 -26.72 18.74 8.19
N GLY A 118 -26.64 18.46 9.50
CA GLY A 118 -27.69 17.71 10.20
C GLY A 118 -27.47 16.19 10.15
N ALA A 119 -28.48 15.41 10.56
CA ALA A 119 -28.29 14.03 11.02
C ALA A 119 -27.61 13.06 10.02
N GLN A 120 -27.80 13.24 8.71
CA GLN A 120 -27.25 12.33 7.72
C GLN A 120 -25.74 12.55 7.47
N GLU A 121 -25.19 13.74 7.68
CA GLU A 121 -23.75 13.98 7.51
C GLU A 121 -22.86 13.28 8.55
N PRO A 122 -23.08 13.43 9.87
CA PRO A 122 -22.34 12.65 10.87
C PRO A 122 -22.53 11.15 10.71
N ALA A 123 -23.73 10.70 10.32
CA ALA A 123 -24.02 9.29 10.07
C ALA A 123 -23.23 8.76 8.87
N ARG A 124 -23.12 9.54 7.78
CA ARG A 124 -22.29 9.23 6.61
C ARG A 124 -20.81 9.20 6.99
N ALA A 125 -20.33 10.18 7.77
CA ALA A 125 -18.96 10.24 8.25
C ALA A 125 -18.60 9.02 9.13
N ALA A 126 -19.52 8.57 9.99
CA ALA A 126 -19.34 7.35 10.78
C ALA A 126 -19.27 6.09 9.90
N ALA A 127 -20.10 5.99 8.85
CA ALA A 127 -20.03 4.89 7.89
C ALA A 127 -18.70 4.89 7.12
N GLN A 128 -18.25 6.08 6.69
CA GLN A 128 -16.95 6.27 6.05
C GLN A 128 -15.79 5.85 6.97
N ALA A 129 -15.83 6.22 8.26
CA ALA A 129 -14.81 5.85 9.23
C ALA A 129 -14.71 4.32 9.40
N ARG A 130 -15.84 3.62 9.47
CA ARG A 130 -15.88 2.16 9.55
C ARG A 130 -15.33 1.48 8.30
N GLN A 131 -15.60 2.04 7.12
CA GLN A 131 -14.97 1.56 5.89
C GLN A 131 -13.45 1.78 5.93
N ALA A 132 -13.01 2.98 6.35
CA ALA A 132 -11.60 3.32 6.46
C ALA A 132 -10.87 2.35 7.40
N GLU A 133 -11.42 2.01 8.57
CA GLU A 133 -10.86 1.00 9.48
C GLU A 133 -10.59 -0.36 8.81
N ARG A 134 -11.33 -0.69 7.75
CA ARG A 134 -11.13 -1.92 6.98
C ARG A 134 -10.13 -1.77 5.86
N ILE A 135 -10.24 -0.72 5.07
CA ILE A 135 -9.50 -0.58 3.81
C ILE A 135 -8.16 0.15 3.95
N ALA A 136 -7.96 0.93 5.01
CA ALA A 136 -6.71 1.61 5.32
C ALA A 136 -5.86 0.75 6.26
N ILE A 137 -4.94 -0.03 5.68
CA ILE A 137 -4.12 -1.01 6.41
C ILE A 137 -2.77 -0.38 6.75
N ALA A 138 -2.56 -0.09 8.04
CA ALA A 138 -1.30 0.48 8.51
C ALA A 138 -0.14 -0.52 8.37
N VAL A 139 0.98 -0.04 7.85
CA VAL A 139 2.25 -0.79 7.71
C VAL A 139 3.27 -0.16 8.66
N PRO A 140 3.76 -0.90 9.67
CA PRO A 140 4.74 -0.38 10.62
C PRO A 140 6.14 -0.33 10.01
N SER A 141 7.06 0.34 10.71
CA SER A 141 8.46 0.40 10.31
C SER A 141 9.10 -0.98 10.17
N ASN A 142 10.19 -1.06 9.40
CA ASN A 142 10.97 -2.29 9.18
C ASN A 142 10.12 -3.42 8.57
N THR A 143 9.31 -3.08 7.57
CA THR A 143 8.40 -4.04 6.92
C THR A 143 8.73 -4.24 5.45
N THR A 144 8.84 -5.48 5.02
CA THR A 144 8.86 -5.85 3.59
C THR A 144 7.56 -6.54 3.23
N VAL A 145 6.81 -6.01 2.26
CA VAL A 145 5.63 -6.66 1.67
C VAL A 145 5.98 -7.10 0.25
N VAL A 146 5.83 -8.39 -0.05
CA VAL A 146 6.14 -8.94 -1.37
C VAL A 146 5.01 -9.80 -1.92
N GLY A 147 4.81 -9.77 -3.23
CA GLY A 147 3.95 -10.73 -3.91
C GLY A 147 4.66 -12.06 -4.18
N VAL A 148 4.02 -13.18 -3.85
CA VAL A 148 4.52 -14.52 -4.20
C VAL A 148 4.42 -14.68 -5.73
N PRO A 149 5.53 -14.90 -6.45
CA PRO A 149 5.53 -15.00 -7.91
C PRO A 149 4.55 -16.05 -8.43
N GLY A 150 3.89 -15.76 -9.56
CA GLY A 150 2.95 -16.67 -10.21
C GLY A 150 1.56 -16.77 -9.55
N THR A 151 1.34 -16.17 -8.39
CA THR A 151 0.08 -16.35 -7.63
C THR A 151 -1.02 -15.33 -7.94
N ASP A 152 -0.77 -14.35 -8.82
CA ASP A 152 -1.64 -13.15 -8.95
C ASP A 152 -1.68 -12.30 -7.67
N ALA A 153 -0.54 -12.18 -6.99
CA ALA A 153 -0.43 -11.43 -5.74
C ALA A 153 -0.89 -9.97 -5.89
N GLY A 154 -1.81 -9.54 -5.04
CA GLY A 154 -2.31 -8.17 -5.05
C GLY A 154 -3.28 -7.86 -3.91
N ILE A 155 -3.57 -6.58 -3.71
CA ILE A 155 -4.58 -6.10 -2.76
C ILE A 155 -5.66 -5.35 -3.53
N ASN A 156 -6.91 -5.72 -3.31
CA ASN A 156 -8.07 -5.11 -3.94
C ASN A 156 -8.86 -4.26 -2.95
N GLY A 157 -9.22 -3.05 -3.38
CA GLY A 157 -10.17 -2.20 -2.64
C GLY A 157 -9.69 -1.74 -1.27
N GLY A 158 -8.37 -1.67 -1.07
CA GLY A 158 -7.74 -1.09 0.11
C GLY A 158 -6.33 -0.59 -0.21
N SER A 159 -5.76 0.11 0.77
CA SER A 159 -4.48 0.81 0.67
C SER A 159 -3.59 0.41 1.83
N LEU A 160 -2.31 0.21 1.53
CA LEU A 160 -1.26 0.10 2.54
C LEU A 160 -0.79 1.50 2.93
N LEU A 161 -0.79 1.79 4.23
CA LEU A 161 -0.47 3.10 4.77
C LEU A 161 0.82 3.06 5.57
N VAL A 162 1.87 3.70 5.06
CA VAL A 162 3.09 3.97 5.81
C VAL A 162 2.94 5.35 6.44
N GLN A 163 2.57 5.41 7.71
CA GLN A 163 2.35 6.66 8.45
C GLN A 163 3.13 6.65 9.75
N LYS A 164 3.93 7.70 9.99
CA LYS A 164 4.83 7.78 11.15
C LYS A 164 5.68 6.51 11.29
N ALA A 165 6.11 5.99 10.16
CA ALA A 165 6.83 4.75 10.01
C ALA A 165 7.91 4.92 8.94
N ASP A 166 9.00 4.20 9.09
CA ASP A 166 10.20 4.31 8.29
C ASP A 166 10.62 2.93 7.78
N ASN A 167 11.45 2.87 6.75
CA ASN A 167 12.07 1.64 6.29
C ASN A 167 11.04 0.55 5.86
N ALA A 168 10.29 0.84 4.79
CA ALA A 168 9.34 -0.09 4.19
C ALA A 168 9.74 -0.46 2.76
N VAL A 169 9.59 -1.74 2.40
CA VAL A 169 9.87 -2.28 1.06
C VAL A 169 8.63 -2.93 0.48
N TYR A 170 8.35 -2.66 -0.79
CA TYR A 170 7.22 -3.22 -1.52
C TYR A 170 7.71 -3.81 -2.86
N ARG A 171 7.45 -5.09 -3.14
CA ARG A 171 7.92 -5.74 -4.38
C ARG A 171 6.89 -6.70 -4.96
N TRP A 172 6.66 -6.60 -6.27
CA TRP A 172 5.83 -7.53 -7.03
C TRP A 172 6.55 -7.99 -8.29
N THR A 173 6.52 -9.30 -8.54
CA THR A 173 7.02 -9.89 -9.77
C THR A 173 5.83 -10.17 -10.70
N PRO A 174 5.81 -9.62 -11.93
CA PRO A 174 4.83 -10.01 -12.93
C PRO A 174 4.85 -11.51 -13.20
N LYS A 175 3.72 -12.05 -13.70
CA LYS A 175 3.69 -13.46 -14.16
C LYS A 175 4.74 -13.66 -15.27
N PRO A 176 5.36 -14.85 -15.40
CA PRO A 176 6.25 -15.14 -16.52
C PRO A 176 5.62 -14.77 -17.86
N GLY A 177 6.38 -14.11 -18.73
CA GLY A 177 5.90 -13.61 -20.02
C GLY A 177 5.00 -12.37 -19.96
N ARG A 178 4.70 -11.84 -18.77
CA ARG A 178 4.06 -10.52 -18.61
C ARG A 178 5.09 -9.47 -18.30
N THR A 179 5.05 -8.38 -19.06
CA THR A 179 5.73 -7.14 -18.73
C THR A 179 4.73 -6.14 -18.16
N VAL A 180 5.23 -5.15 -17.43
CA VAL A 180 4.46 -3.94 -17.16
C VAL A 180 4.13 -3.32 -18.53
N PRO A 181 2.86 -3.18 -18.93
CA PRO A 181 2.51 -2.74 -20.28
C PRO A 181 3.01 -1.30 -20.49
N PRO A 182 3.43 -0.92 -21.70
CA PRO A 182 3.73 0.48 -22.00
C PRO A 182 2.48 1.34 -21.72
N GLY A 183 2.63 2.38 -20.91
CA GLY A 183 1.53 3.21 -20.43
C GLY A 183 1.92 3.98 -19.16
N GLU A 184 1.03 4.85 -18.71
CA GLU A 184 1.19 5.55 -17.43
C GLU A 184 0.89 4.60 -16.26
N HIS A 185 1.86 4.41 -15.37
CA HIS A 185 1.69 3.64 -14.13
C HIS A 185 1.79 4.61 -12.96
N VAL A 186 0.65 4.86 -12.31
CA VAL A 186 0.57 5.81 -11.20
C VAL A 186 0.83 5.09 -9.88
N PHE A 187 1.99 5.36 -9.28
CA PHE A 187 2.25 5.06 -7.88
C PHE A 187 1.86 6.27 -7.04
N ALA A 188 0.62 6.29 -6.54
CA ALA A 188 0.14 7.37 -5.69
C ALA A 188 0.62 7.16 -4.24
N VAL A 189 1.54 8.00 -3.78
CA VAL A 189 1.91 8.10 -2.37
C VAL A 189 1.17 9.30 -1.79
N GLN A 190 0.13 9.04 -0.98
CA GLN A 190 -0.56 10.10 -0.25
C GLN A 190 0.08 10.25 1.13
N TYR A 191 0.67 11.42 1.39
CA TYR A 191 1.21 11.75 2.69
C TYR A 191 0.18 12.54 3.50
N ASN A 192 -0.44 11.89 4.48
CA ASN A 192 -1.38 12.55 5.40
C ASN A 192 -0.58 13.31 6.48
N HIS A 193 -0.65 14.64 6.43
CA HIS A 193 -0.04 15.56 7.41
C HIS A 193 -1.15 16.38 8.08
N ALA A 194 -0.93 16.78 9.35
CA ALA A 194 -1.82 17.72 10.04
C ALA A 194 -1.90 19.07 9.31
N ARG A 195 -2.87 19.94 9.58
CA ARG A 195 -2.94 21.24 8.89
C ARG A 195 -1.78 22.15 9.37
N GLY A 196 -0.91 22.63 8.48
CA GLY A 196 0.24 23.49 8.80
C GLY A 196 1.14 23.80 7.58
N PRO A 197 2.00 24.84 7.63
CA PRO A 197 2.91 25.17 6.52
C PRO A 197 3.93 24.05 6.29
N ARG A 198 4.09 23.64 5.03
CA ARG A 198 5.07 22.64 4.58
C ARG A 198 6.03 23.28 3.56
N ALA A 199 7.29 22.87 3.62
CA ALA A 199 8.26 23.05 2.53
C ALA A 199 8.51 21.70 1.84
N PRO A 200 7.70 21.29 0.83
CA PRO A 200 7.90 20.03 0.12
C PRO A 200 9.14 20.04 -0.81
N GLY A 201 9.85 21.17 -0.91
CA GLY A 201 10.97 21.34 -1.84
C GLY A 201 12.16 20.41 -1.60
N ALA A 202 12.24 19.76 -0.43
CA ALA A 202 13.26 18.75 -0.12
C ALA A 202 12.80 17.31 -0.45
N ASP A 203 11.51 17.10 -0.70
CA ASP A 203 10.98 15.77 -0.98
C ASP A 203 11.25 15.39 -2.42
N THR A 204 11.78 14.19 -2.63
CA THR A 204 12.12 13.67 -3.96
C THR A 204 11.69 12.21 -4.07
N TYR A 205 11.41 11.76 -5.29
CA TYR A 205 11.12 10.36 -5.60
C TYR A 205 12.17 9.80 -6.54
N THR A 206 12.41 8.49 -6.49
CA THR A 206 13.17 7.76 -7.50
C THR A 206 12.42 6.47 -7.82
N ALA A 207 12.20 6.20 -9.11
CA ALA A 207 11.60 4.98 -9.62
C ALA A 207 12.56 4.33 -10.62
N THR A 208 13.06 3.15 -10.30
CA THR A 208 13.94 2.37 -11.18
C THR A 208 13.18 1.17 -11.74
N ALA A 209 13.18 1.00 -13.06
CA ALA A 209 12.62 -0.15 -13.77
C ALA A 209 13.71 -0.88 -14.54
N ALA A 210 13.75 -2.21 -14.48
CA ALA A 210 14.69 -3.02 -15.26
C ALA A 210 13.93 -3.84 -16.32
N THR A 211 14.46 -3.85 -17.54
CA THR A 211 13.99 -4.74 -18.61
C THR A 211 14.46 -6.18 -18.34
N ALA A 212 13.84 -7.16 -19.01
CA ALA A 212 14.26 -8.56 -18.91
C ALA A 212 15.73 -8.80 -19.32
N GLY A 213 16.31 -7.92 -20.15
CA GLY A 213 17.73 -7.93 -20.51
C GLY A 213 18.65 -7.18 -19.53
N GLY A 214 18.16 -6.79 -18.35
CA GLY A 214 18.94 -6.12 -17.31
C GLY A 214 19.13 -4.61 -17.50
N ARG A 215 18.65 -4.02 -18.60
CA ARG A 215 18.74 -2.56 -18.82
C ARG A 215 17.84 -1.82 -17.84
N GLN A 216 18.41 -0.91 -17.06
CA GLN A 216 17.69 -0.07 -16.10
C GLN A 216 17.23 1.27 -16.70
N HIS A 217 16.10 1.76 -16.21
CA HIS A 217 15.52 3.06 -16.48
C HIS A 217 15.16 3.70 -15.15
N THR A 218 15.64 4.92 -14.90
CA THR A 218 15.40 5.62 -13.64
C THR A 218 14.70 6.94 -13.91
N VAL A 219 13.60 7.17 -13.19
CA VAL A 219 12.91 8.47 -13.11
C VAL A 219 13.13 9.03 -11.73
N THR A 220 13.57 10.28 -11.63
CA THR A 220 13.72 10.99 -10.35
C THR A 220 13.12 12.38 -10.47
N GLY A 221 12.62 12.92 -9.37
CA GLY A 221 12.08 14.28 -9.37
C GLY A 221 11.64 14.76 -7.99
N PRO A 222 11.45 16.08 -7.81
CA PRO A 222 10.88 16.61 -6.58
C PRO A 222 9.39 16.26 -6.47
N VAL A 223 8.91 16.01 -5.26
CA VAL A 223 7.48 15.92 -4.97
C VAL A 223 6.92 17.34 -4.99
N ARG A 224 6.17 17.66 -6.06
CA ARG A 224 5.56 18.98 -6.20
C ARG A 224 4.29 19.05 -5.36
N ALA A 225 4.07 20.19 -4.70
CA ALA A 225 2.76 20.50 -4.15
C ALA A 225 1.73 20.52 -5.32
N PRO A 226 0.48 20.07 -5.10
CA PRO A 226 -0.57 20.32 -6.07
C PRO A 226 -0.68 21.83 -6.30
N GLY A 227 -0.58 22.25 -7.56
CA GLY A 227 -0.69 23.66 -7.92
C GLY A 227 -2.04 24.19 -7.46
N GLY A 228 -2.02 25.21 -6.60
CA GLY A 228 -3.23 25.97 -6.28
C GLY A 228 -3.68 26.71 -7.52
N GLY A 229 -4.88 26.40 -7.99
CA GLY A 229 -5.67 27.31 -8.83
C GLY A 229 -6.38 28.34 -7.97
#